data_AF-A0A5J4UDL4-F1
#
_entry.id   AF-A0A5J4UDL4-F1
#
_cell.length_a   1.000
_cell.length_b   1.000
_cell.length_c   1.000
_cell.angle_alpha   90.00
_cell.angle_beta   90.00
_cell.angle_gamma   90.00
#
_symmetry.space_group_name_H-M   'P 1'
#
loop_
_entity.id
_entity.type
_entity.pdbx_description
1 polymer ?
#
loop_
_entity_poly.entity_id
_entity_poly.type
_entity_poly.pdbx_seq_one_letter_code
_entity_poly.pdbx_strand_id
1 'polypeptide(L)'
;MIKQLIRIRRVIEKRDLQTVIQLINAGLMEIFSEMIEKSISYDDGLDIIEIITDVLKRYFFINERICQQIFDQTDFFNQCITMFKTVPLNKANNKLLSALVYITSNERPVNNNLKMYEAGIIQTMFKFVYMLNKGVQDKVVDIICNVVATGLKDLKEGQQNPFREQLYKD
;
A
#
# COMPACT_ATOMS: atom_id res chain seq x y z
N MET A 1 0.90 -15.16 -15.63
CA MET A 1 0.52 -14.23 -14.55
C MET A 1 -0.70 -13.39 -14.91
N ILE A 2 -0.66 -12.57 -15.97
CA ILE A 2 -1.79 -11.68 -16.36
C ILE A 2 -3.13 -12.42 -16.58
N LYS A 3 -3.14 -13.56 -17.30
CA LYS A 3 -4.38 -14.34 -17.53
C LYS A 3 -5.03 -14.80 -16.21
N GLN A 4 -4.23 -15.17 -15.21
CA GLN A 4 -4.72 -15.55 -13.88
C GLN A 4 -5.31 -14.34 -13.16
N LEU A 5 -4.64 -13.19 -13.23
CA LEU A 5 -5.11 -11.95 -12.62
C LEU A 5 -6.43 -11.46 -13.22
N ILE A 6 -6.58 -11.55 -14.54
CA ILE A 6 -7.86 -11.24 -15.23
C ILE A 6 -8.97 -12.16 -14.76
N ARG A 7 -8.68 -13.46 -14.54
CA ARG A 7 -9.66 -14.41 -13.98
C ARG A 7 -10.05 -14.03 -12.56
N ILE A 8 -9.08 -13.73 -11.69
CA ILE A 8 -9.31 -13.28 -10.31
C ILE A 8 -10.19 -12.03 -10.30
N ARG A 9 -9.84 -11.02 -11.10
CA ARG A 9 -10.62 -9.78 -11.27
C ARG A 9 -12.07 -10.07 -11.65
N ARG A 10 -12.30 -10.88 -12.69
CA ARG A 10 -13.66 -11.23 -13.16
C ARG A 10 -14.48 -11.99 -12.12
N VAL A 11 -13.82 -12.77 -11.26
CA VAL A 11 -14.48 -13.46 -10.14
C VAL A 11 -14.91 -12.43 -9.11
N ILE A 12 -13.99 -11.58 -8.64
CA ILE A 12 -14.27 -10.55 -7.61
C ILE A 12 -15.40 -9.61 -8.07
N GLU A 13 -15.36 -9.17 -9.33
CA GLU A 13 -16.35 -8.28 -9.95
C GLU A 13 -17.81 -8.76 -9.84
N LYS A 14 -18.02 -10.07 -9.71
CA LYS A 14 -19.34 -10.71 -9.76
C LYS A 14 -19.79 -11.27 -8.40
N ARG A 15 -19.12 -10.89 -7.32
CA ARG A 15 -19.32 -11.50 -6.01
C ARG A 15 -19.74 -10.47 -4.97
N ASP A 16 -20.53 -10.93 -4.02
CA ASP A 16 -20.91 -10.15 -2.86
C ASP A 16 -19.75 -10.02 -1.86
N LEU A 17 -19.96 -9.14 -0.88
CA LEU A 17 -19.03 -8.85 0.20
C LEU A 17 -18.57 -10.12 0.96
N GLN A 18 -19.49 -11.03 1.26
CA GLN A 18 -19.16 -12.25 2.03
C GLN A 18 -18.22 -13.16 1.25
N THR A 19 -18.48 -13.32 -0.04
CA THR A 19 -17.64 -14.16 -0.89
C THR A 19 -16.26 -13.54 -1.07
N VAL A 20 -16.15 -12.21 -1.17
CA VAL A 20 -14.84 -11.53 -1.20
C VAL A 20 -14.07 -11.77 0.11
N ILE A 21 -14.74 -11.69 1.27
CA ILE A 21 -14.12 -12.01 2.57
C ILE A 21 -13.63 -13.47 2.61
N GLN A 22 -14.43 -14.42 2.11
CA GLN A 22 -14.00 -15.83 2.02
C GLN A 22 -12.77 -16.00 1.15
N LEU A 23 -12.67 -15.27 0.03
CA LEU A 23 -11.48 -15.31 -0.83
C LEU A 23 -10.25 -14.74 -0.12
N ILE A 24 -10.39 -13.66 0.65
CA ILE A 24 -9.31 -13.10 1.48
C ILE A 24 -8.83 -14.17 2.47
N ASN A 25 -9.75 -14.81 3.19
CA ASN A 25 -9.43 -15.85 4.17
C ASN A 25 -8.82 -17.11 3.54
N ALA A 26 -9.08 -17.33 2.24
CA ALA A 26 -8.50 -18.42 1.47
C ALA A 26 -7.12 -18.08 0.86
N GLY A 27 -6.51 -16.95 1.24
CA GLY A 27 -5.16 -16.57 0.82
C GLY A 27 -5.08 -15.69 -0.43
N LEU A 28 -6.17 -15.03 -0.85
CA LEU A 28 -6.14 -14.13 -2.01
C LEU A 28 -5.09 -13.02 -1.88
N MET A 29 -4.88 -12.51 -0.67
CA MET A 29 -3.89 -11.45 -0.44
C MET A 29 -2.46 -11.95 -0.61
N GLU A 30 -2.15 -13.18 -0.21
CA GLU A 30 -0.83 -13.80 -0.43
C GLU A 30 -0.53 -13.94 -1.93
N ILE A 31 -1.54 -14.37 -2.71
CA ILE A 31 -1.43 -14.45 -4.16
C ILE A 31 -1.12 -13.08 -4.76
N PHE A 32 -1.78 -12.01 -4.32
CA PHE A 32 -1.48 -10.66 -4.79
C PHE A 32 -0.08 -10.22 -4.41
N SER A 33 0.36 -10.45 -3.19
CA SER A 33 1.73 -10.11 -2.77
C SER A 33 2.80 -10.82 -3.59
N GLU A 34 2.65 -12.13 -3.81
CA GLU A 34 3.58 -12.87 -4.66
C GLU A 34 3.60 -12.35 -6.10
N MET A 35 2.44 -12.04 -6.66
CA MET A 35 2.34 -11.50 -8.01
C MET A 35 3.02 -10.13 -8.09
N ILE A 36 2.85 -9.28 -7.08
CA ILE A 36 3.51 -7.98 -6.99
C ILE A 36 5.04 -8.14 -6.88
N GLU A 37 5.52 -8.97 -5.95
CA GLU A 37 6.95 -9.21 -5.72
C GLU A 37 7.63 -9.73 -6.99
N LYS A 38 7.06 -10.75 -7.62
CA LYS A 38 7.55 -11.29 -8.89
C LYS A 38 7.59 -10.20 -9.96
N SER A 39 6.57 -9.34 -10.02
CA SER A 39 6.44 -8.29 -11.04
C SER A 39 7.50 -7.20 -10.94
N ILE A 40 8.00 -6.87 -9.75
CA ILE A 40 9.08 -5.86 -9.60
C ILE A 40 10.37 -6.29 -10.29
N SER A 41 10.56 -7.59 -10.48
CA SER A 41 11.76 -8.13 -11.12
C SER A 41 11.71 -8.09 -12.65
N TYR A 42 10.54 -7.93 -13.28
CA TYR A 42 10.36 -7.99 -14.75
C TYR A 42 9.89 -6.65 -15.36
N ASP A 43 10.33 -6.35 -16.58
CA ASP A 43 9.95 -5.10 -17.28
C ASP A 43 8.44 -5.01 -17.57
N ASP A 44 7.77 -6.13 -17.85
CA ASP A 44 6.30 -6.20 -18.07
C ASP A 44 5.49 -6.30 -16.76
N GLY A 45 6.14 -6.24 -15.60
CA GLY A 45 5.48 -6.40 -14.30
C GLY A 45 4.55 -5.24 -13.94
N LEU A 46 4.68 -4.10 -14.61
CA LEU A 46 3.90 -2.90 -14.32
C LEU A 46 2.41 -3.06 -14.60
N ASP A 47 2.04 -3.82 -15.63
CA ASP A 47 0.63 -4.07 -15.96
C ASP A 47 -0.04 -4.94 -14.90
N ILE A 48 0.71 -5.85 -14.27
CA ILE A 48 0.22 -6.72 -13.20
C ILE A 48 -0.06 -5.89 -11.95
N ILE A 49 0.88 -5.03 -11.56
CA ILE A 49 0.74 -4.14 -10.41
C ILE A 49 -0.44 -3.18 -10.63
N GLU A 50 -0.61 -2.66 -11.85
CA GLU A 50 -1.73 -1.79 -12.19
C GLU A 50 -3.08 -2.49 -12.02
N ILE A 51 -3.22 -3.70 -12.57
CA ILE A 51 -4.48 -4.44 -12.47
C ILE A 51 -4.77 -4.83 -11.01
N ILE A 52 -3.76 -5.25 -10.23
CA ILE A 52 -3.95 -5.54 -8.80
C ILE A 52 -4.39 -4.28 -8.06
N THR A 53 -3.76 -3.13 -8.34
CA THR A 53 -4.13 -1.84 -7.73
C THR A 53 -5.55 -1.43 -8.09
N ASP A 54 -5.97 -1.58 -9.35
CA ASP A 54 -7.34 -1.30 -9.81
C ASP A 54 -8.36 -2.20 -9.10
N VAL A 55 -8.05 -3.50 -8.95
CA VAL A 55 -8.89 -4.46 -8.23
C VAL A 55 -9.02 -4.07 -6.76
N LEU A 56 -7.89 -3.84 -6.08
CA LEU A 56 -7.88 -3.44 -4.68
C LEU A 56 -8.67 -2.15 -4.46
N LYS A 57 -8.40 -1.11 -5.26
CA LYS A 57 -9.10 0.17 -5.19
C LYS A 57 -10.60 0.03 -5.40
N ARG A 58 -11.04 -0.71 -6.41
CA ARG A 58 -12.47 -0.79 -6.77
C ARG A 58 -13.30 -1.70 -5.89
N TYR A 59 -12.73 -2.79 -5.39
CA TYR A 59 -13.53 -3.85 -4.76
C TYR A 59 -13.21 -4.08 -3.29
N PHE A 60 -11.99 -3.78 -2.86
CA PHE A 60 -11.57 -4.04 -1.50
C PHE A 60 -11.64 -2.76 -0.69
N PHE A 61 -11.03 -1.73 -1.23
CA PHE A 61 -10.76 -0.53 -0.48
C PHE A 61 -11.93 0.48 -0.45
N ILE A 62 -12.97 0.30 -1.26
CA ILE A 62 -14.22 1.05 -1.05
C ILE A 62 -15.02 0.55 0.16
N ASN A 63 -14.66 -0.61 0.73
CA ASN A 63 -15.42 -1.24 1.80
C ASN A 63 -14.57 -1.37 3.07
N GLU A 64 -14.96 -0.63 4.11
CA GLU A 64 -14.25 -0.59 5.39
C GLU A 64 -14.09 -1.99 6.02
N ARG A 65 -15.11 -2.85 5.93
CA ARG A 65 -15.06 -4.21 6.48
C ARG A 65 -14.04 -5.08 5.74
N ILE A 66 -13.93 -4.98 4.41
CA ILE A 66 -12.88 -5.68 3.66
C ILE A 66 -11.50 -5.13 4.03
N CYS A 67 -11.35 -3.80 4.12
CA CYS A 67 -10.10 -3.21 4.57
C CYS A 67 -9.65 -3.73 5.93
N GLN A 68 -10.57 -3.74 6.90
CA GLN A 68 -10.32 -4.24 8.24
C GLN A 68 -9.95 -5.73 8.21
N GLN A 69 -10.64 -6.53 7.39
CA GLN A 69 -10.34 -7.95 7.21
C GLN A 69 -8.92 -8.18 6.67
N ILE A 70 -8.52 -7.47 5.62
CA ILE A 70 -7.15 -7.56 5.08
C ILE A 70 -6.14 -7.18 6.15
N PHE A 71 -6.41 -6.09 6.88
CA PHE A 71 -5.47 -5.56 7.86
C PHE A 71 -5.29 -6.46 9.09
N ASP A 72 -6.38 -7.02 9.61
CA ASP A 72 -6.36 -7.81 10.83
C ASP A 72 -5.95 -9.26 10.57
N GLN A 73 -6.25 -9.81 9.38
CA GLN A 73 -6.12 -11.24 9.12
C GLN A 73 -5.04 -11.58 8.10
N THR A 74 -4.35 -10.61 7.52
CA THR A 74 -3.31 -10.88 6.51
C THR A 74 -2.08 -10.01 6.71
N ASP A 75 -0.93 -10.48 6.25
CA ASP A 75 0.32 -9.72 6.23
C ASP A 75 0.48 -8.83 4.99
N PHE A 76 -0.58 -8.62 4.21
CA PHE A 76 -0.53 -7.92 2.93
C PHE A 76 0.15 -6.55 3.03
N PHE A 77 -0.22 -5.74 4.03
CA PHE A 77 0.36 -4.41 4.21
C PHE A 77 1.84 -4.47 4.63
N ASN A 78 2.21 -5.43 5.49
CA ASN A 78 3.61 -5.65 5.90
C ASN A 78 4.47 -6.04 4.70
N GLN A 79 3.92 -6.87 3.81
CA GLN A 79 4.58 -7.30 2.58
C GLN A 79 4.70 -6.15 1.58
N CYS A 80 3.67 -5.31 1.41
CA CYS A 80 3.78 -4.08 0.62
C CYS A 80 4.91 -3.17 1.13
N ILE A 81 5.02 -2.94 2.44
CA ILE A 81 6.08 -2.07 3.00
C ILE A 81 7.47 -2.68 2.75
N THR A 82 7.63 -3.99 2.99
CA THR A 82 8.88 -4.72 2.74
C THR A 82 9.29 -4.64 1.27
N MET A 83 8.32 -4.76 0.39
CA MET A 83 8.51 -4.58 -1.04
C MET A 83 9.01 -3.16 -1.35
N PHE A 84 8.38 -2.11 -0.82
CA PHE A 84 8.86 -0.74 -1.06
C PHE A 84 10.27 -0.48 -0.52
N LYS A 85 10.69 -1.17 0.55
CA LYS A 85 12.07 -1.10 1.07
C LYS A 85 13.10 -1.66 0.11
N THR A 86 12.71 -2.64 -0.70
CA THR A 86 13.60 -3.43 -1.57
C THR A 86 13.53 -3.00 -3.03
N VAL A 87 12.52 -2.24 -3.44
CA VAL A 87 12.39 -1.70 -4.81
C VAL A 87 13.60 -0.81 -5.16
N PRO A 88 14.35 -1.13 -6.22
CA PRO A 88 15.42 -0.26 -6.71
C PRO A 88 14.91 1.12 -7.16
N LEU A 89 15.71 2.16 -6.94
CA LEU A 89 15.38 3.56 -7.31
C LEU A 89 14.91 3.71 -8.75
N ASN A 90 15.62 3.07 -9.69
CA ASN A 90 15.30 3.12 -11.12
C ASN A 90 14.02 2.35 -11.51
N LYS A 91 13.48 1.52 -10.62
CA LYS A 91 12.24 0.76 -10.83
C LYS A 91 11.04 1.41 -10.16
N ALA A 92 11.24 2.35 -9.25
CA ALA A 92 10.15 3.14 -8.70
C ALA A 92 9.50 3.98 -9.80
N ASN A 93 8.18 3.89 -9.89
CA ASN A 93 7.41 4.56 -10.93
C ASN A 93 6.04 5.00 -10.41
N ASN A 94 5.39 5.82 -11.21
CA ASN A 94 4.10 6.43 -10.88
C ASN A 94 3.01 5.42 -10.53
N LYS A 95 2.96 4.25 -11.17
CA LYS A 95 1.89 3.27 -10.97
C LYS A 95 2.03 2.59 -9.62
N LEU A 96 3.24 2.10 -9.32
CA LEU A 96 3.56 1.46 -8.05
C LEU A 96 3.30 2.43 -6.87
N LEU A 97 3.75 3.67 -6.98
CA LEU A 97 3.53 4.68 -5.95
C LEU A 97 2.05 5.10 -5.83
N SER A 98 1.27 5.04 -6.92
CA SER A 98 -0.18 5.31 -6.84
C SER A 98 -0.91 4.30 -5.96
N ALA A 99 -0.47 3.04 -5.95
CA ALA A 99 -1.00 2.04 -5.05
C ALA A 99 -0.76 2.43 -3.59
N LEU A 100 0.45 2.88 -3.28
CA LEU A 100 0.83 3.27 -1.92
C LEU A 100 0.17 4.58 -1.46
N VAL A 101 0.04 5.58 -2.35
CA VAL A 101 -0.76 6.79 -2.09
C VAL A 101 -2.17 6.41 -1.67
N TYR A 102 -2.76 5.45 -2.38
CA TYR A 102 -4.11 5.01 -2.10
C TYR A 102 -4.22 4.25 -0.77
N ILE A 103 -3.26 3.37 -0.48
CA ILE A 103 -3.23 2.62 0.78
C ILE A 103 -3.00 3.53 1.98
N THR A 104 -2.26 4.62 1.80
CA THR A 104 -1.97 5.58 2.88
C THR A 104 -3.03 6.65 3.04
N SER A 105 -4.01 6.75 2.14
CA SER A 105 -4.96 7.87 2.14
C SER A 105 -5.78 7.96 3.44
N ASN A 106 -6.26 9.17 3.75
CA ASN A 106 -7.04 9.46 4.96
C ASN A 106 -8.40 8.75 5.02
N GLU A 107 -8.81 8.06 3.95
CA GLU A 107 -10.01 7.21 3.89
C GLU A 107 -9.78 5.82 4.51
N ARG A 108 -8.58 5.57 5.07
CA ARG A 108 -8.15 4.27 5.58
C ARG A 108 -8.14 4.27 7.11
N PRO A 109 -8.30 3.09 7.76
CA PRO A 109 -8.20 3.00 9.21
C PRO A 109 -6.88 3.59 9.72
N VAL A 110 -6.96 4.42 10.76
CA VAL A 110 -5.83 5.14 11.38
C VAL A 110 -4.68 4.18 11.75
N ASN A 111 -5.04 2.98 12.24
CA ASN A 111 -4.10 1.93 12.61
C ASN A 111 -3.21 1.47 11.43
N ASN A 112 -3.67 1.61 10.19
CA ASN A 112 -2.90 1.20 9.02
C ASN A 112 -1.68 2.09 8.81
N ASN A 113 -1.91 3.40 8.83
CA ASN A 113 -0.85 4.38 8.66
C ASN A 113 0.12 4.38 9.84
N LEU A 114 -0.38 4.07 11.05
CA LEU A 114 0.46 3.86 12.23
C LEU A 114 1.43 2.68 12.04
N LYS A 115 0.95 1.50 11.63
CA LYS A 115 1.83 0.35 11.34
C LYS A 115 2.81 0.64 10.20
N MET A 116 2.36 1.35 9.16
CA MET A 116 3.24 1.76 8.06
C MET A 116 4.36 2.68 8.52
N TYR A 117 4.03 3.61 9.41
CA TYR A 117 5.00 4.46 10.06
C TYR A 117 6.01 3.65 10.88
N GLU A 118 5.55 2.78 11.79
CA GLU A 118 6.40 1.94 12.65
C GLU A 118 7.32 1.03 11.82
N ALA A 119 6.85 0.60 10.66
CA ALA A 119 7.63 -0.17 9.71
C ALA A 119 8.63 0.68 8.90
N GLY A 120 8.77 1.99 9.13
CA GLY A 120 9.76 2.85 8.51
C GLY A 120 9.45 3.25 7.05
N ILE A 121 8.17 3.40 6.70
CA ILE A 121 7.78 3.78 5.33
C ILE A 121 8.30 5.17 4.96
N ILE A 122 8.38 6.11 5.91
CA ILE A 122 8.85 7.49 5.62
C ILE A 122 10.32 7.47 5.18
N GLN A 123 11.19 6.82 5.93
CA GLN A 123 12.61 6.66 5.60
C GLN A 123 12.78 5.93 4.27
N THR A 124 11.92 4.95 3.99
CA THR A 124 11.88 4.24 2.71
C THR A 124 11.53 5.18 1.56
N MET A 125 10.53 6.05 1.76
CA MET A 125 10.05 7.01 0.77
C MET A 125 11.06 8.13 0.50
N PHE A 126 11.83 8.56 1.51
CA PHE A 126 12.87 9.59 1.36
C PHE A 126 13.89 9.30 0.26
N LYS A 127 14.19 8.01 0.01
CA LYS A 127 15.09 7.59 -1.08
C LYS A 127 14.60 8.05 -2.45
N PHE A 128 13.28 8.18 -2.65
CA PHE A 128 12.65 8.52 -3.92
C PHE A 128 12.37 10.03 -4.07
N VAL A 129 12.54 10.85 -3.02
CA VAL A 129 12.23 12.29 -3.02
C VAL A 129 13.07 13.05 -4.05
N TYR A 130 14.31 12.61 -4.30
CA TYR A 130 15.23 13.28 -5.23
C TYR A 130 15.16 12.73 -6.66
N MET A 131 14.18 11.90 -7.00
CA MET A 131 14.03 11.40 -8.37
C MET A 131 13.63 12.51 -9.34
N LEU A 132 14.26 12.56 -10.52
CA LEU A 132 13.95 13.56 -11.56
C LEU A 132 12.50 13.51 -12.06
N ASN A 133 11.80 12.39 -11.86
CA ASN A 133 10.42 12.23 -12.26
C ASN A 133 9.49 12.94 -11.27
N LYS A 134 8.98 14.12 -11.67
CA LYS A 134 8.07 14.93 -10.84
C LYS A 134 6.83 14.18 -10.37
N GLY A 135 6.23 13.33 -11.22
CA GLY A 135 5.06 12.54 -10.82
C GLY A 135 5.37 11.54 -9.71
N VAL A 136 6.59 10.99 -9.70
CA VAL A 136 7.08 10.12 -8.63
C VAL A 136 7.29 10.93 -7.36
N GLN A 137 7.91 12.11 -7.46
CA GLN A 137 8.11 13.00 -6.32
C GLN A 137 6.79 13.41 -5.65
N ASP A 138 5.81 13.86 -6.44
CA ASP A 138 4.50 14.29 -5.93
C ASP A 138 3.84 13.16 -5.11
N LYS A 139 3.88 11.93 -5.62
CA LYS A 139 3.32 10.76 -4.92
C LYS A 139 4.08 10.40 -3.65
N VAL A 140 5.40 10.49 -3.68
CA VAL A 140 6.25 10.26 -2.51
C VAL A 140 5.91 11.26 -1.40
N VAL A 141 5.72 12.53 -1.77
CA VAL A 141 5.29 13.58 -0.84
C VAL A 141 3.89 13.28 -0.29
N ASP A 142 2.92 12.90 -1.15
CA ASP A 142 1.57 12.53 -0.72
C ASP A 142 1.59 11.39 0.32
N ILE A 143 2.38 10.34 0.07
CA ILE A 143 2.52 9.19 0.96
C ILE A 143 3.06 9.64 2.33
N ILE A 144 4.15 10.42 2.34
CA ILE A 144 4.75 10.92 3.58
C ILE A 144 3.74 11.79 4.34
N CYS A 145 3.09 12.73 3.66
CA CYS A 145 2.09 13.62 4.26
C CYS A 145 0.93 12.85 4.88
N ASN A 146 0.39 11.85 4.19
CA ASN A 146 -0.71 11.03 4.69
C ASN A 146 -0.34 10.27 5.98
N VAL A 147 0.84 9.66 6.01
CA VAL A 147 1.34 8.91 7.16
C VAL A 147 1.58 9.85 8.35
N VAL A 148 2.23 11.00 8.11
CA VAL A 148 2.49 12.01 9.15
C VAL A 148 1.18 12.58 9.71
N ALA A 149 0.24 12.97 8.84
CA ALA A 149 -1.06 13.52 9.24
C ALA A 149 -1.85 12.56 10.12
N THR A 150 -1.75 11.25 9.84
CA THR A 150 -2.41 10.24 10.67
C THR A 150 -1.80 10.15 12.06
N GLY A 151 -0.47 10.24 12.16
CA GLY A 151 0.22 10.30 13.45
C GLY A 151 -0.11 11.54 14.30
N LEU A 152 -0.74 12.56 13.70
CA LEU A 152 -1.21 13.76 14.40
C LEU A 152 -2.65 13.66 14.92
N LYS A 153 -3.44 12.67 14.47
CA LYS A 153 -4.91 12.67 14.62
C LYS A 153 -5.39 12.45 16.06
N ASP A 154 -4.61 11.74 16.87
CA ASP A 154 -4.93 11.44 18.28
C ASP A 154 -4.07 12.23 19.27
N LEU A 155 -3.28 13.21 18.79
CA LEU A 155 -2.48 14.06 19.66
C LEU A 155 -3.34 15.12 20.33
N LYS A 156 -3.27 15.16 21.66
CA LYS A 156 -3.78 16.30 22.42
C LYS A 156 -2.86 17.49 22.28
N GLU A 157 -3.41 18.68 22.48
CA GLU A 157 -2.65 19.92 22.49
C GLU A 157 -1.48 19.84 23.48
N GLY A 158 -0.29 20.25 23.03
CA GLY A 158 0.95 20.13 23.80
C GLY A 158 1.64 18.75 23.76
N GLN A 159 1.01 17.71 23.22
CA GLN A 159 1.68 16.45 22.95
C GLN A 159 2.52 16.55 21.67
N GLN A 160 3.76 16.08 21.75
CA GLN A 160 4.60 15.97 20.57
C GLN A 160 4.13 14.79 19.73
N ASN A 161 4.27 14.94 18.41
CA ASN A 161 4.07 13.84 17.50
C ASN A 161 4.90 12.62 17.99
N PRO A 162 4.29 11.45 18.26
CA PRO A 162 5.00 10.30 18.85
C PRO A 162 6.19 9.85 18.01
N PHE A 163 6.20 10.32 16.77
CA PHE A 163 7.06 9.98 15.67
C PHE A 163 8.15 11.04 15.41
N ARG A 164 8.16 12.13 16.19
CA ARG A 164 9.22 13.15 16.13
C ARG A 164 10.58 12.57 16.50
N GLU A 165 10.66 11.63 17.45
CA GLU A 165 11.94 11.07 17.90
C GLU A 165 12.65 10.19 16.86
N GLN A 166 11.92 9.44 16.02
CA GLN A 166 12.56 8.57 15.02
C GLN A 166 13.15 9.33 13.83
N LEU A 167 12.85 10.62 13.68
CA LEU A 167 13.51 11.49 12.70
C LEU A 167 14.89 11.97 13.17
N TYR A 168 15.21 11.79 14.45
CA TYR A 168 16.48 12.21 15.06
C TYR A 168 17.36 11.03 15.53
N LYS A 169 16.85 9.81 15.45
CA LYS A 169 17.60 8.58 15.74
C LYS A 169 17.98 7.95 14.40
N ASP A 170 19.09 8.42 13.86
CA ASP A 170 19.85 7.77 12.78
C ASP A 170 20.49 6.46 13.27
#